data_AF-C0QLY6-F1
#
_entry.id   AF-C0QLY6-F1
#
_cell.length_a   1.000
_cell.length_b   1.000
_cell.length_c   1.000
_cell.angle_alpha   90.00
_cell.angle_beta   90.00
_cell.angle_gamma   90.00
#
_symmetry.space_group_name_H-M   'P 1'
#
loop_
_entity.id
_entity.type
_entity.pdbx_description
1 polymer ?
#
loop_
_entity_poly.entity_id
_entity_poly.type
_entity_poly.pdbx_seq_one_letter_code
_entity_poly.pdbx_strand_id
1 'polypeptide(L)'
;MNRTNRLLYMVAALVGLVWLFFFPHFRQAFLKQFYFMPFLGVVAATVANTTPAAAGIVYFPVLTRLSIDPATAVQFSLIIQAYGMGLGSFKWFLFNKKLFMVKLLPLCFLGGTIGIVIGIVFVPIDTPEILTLIFNSIGFIFTQIIFFSILLKRTYPNFTIDLNRSNVIVLFVFSLVGGIISGWIGFGIDTIFYFLLTFWYRINPAMAIVTSISLMAALSVVGTVLNLVFNSVPLALWYSAVPGVTLAGLFLASYFAVRLGARNILVLFAFLLTVDFLMAFWTQNTVPMSHTFRMILTYLIVGYLLVIHVKIFKQSYKDVNKELGEFQPNDIR
;
A
#
# COMPACT_ATOMS: atom_id res chain seq x y z
N MET A 1 15.18 24.38 15.21
CA MET A 1 14.82 23.15 14.46
C MET A 1 15.34 21.93 15.21
N ASN A 2 14.47 21.00 15.66
CA ASN A 2 14.86 19.79 16.39
C ASN A 2 15.89 18.94 15.59
N ARG A 3 16.78 18.23 16.30
CA ARG A 3 17.83 17.38 15.70
C ARG A 3 17.26 16.38 14.67
N THR A 4 16.10 15.79 14.98
CA THR A 4 15.37 14.90 14.06
C THR A 4 14.95 15.60 12.78
N ASN A 5 14.45 16.84 12.86
CA ASN A 5 14.03 17.58 11.66
C ASN A 5 15.24 17.94 10.79
N ARG A 6 16.37 18.34 11.40
CA ARG A 6 17.64 18.56 10.66
C ARG A 6 18.06 17.34 9.87
N LEU A 7 18.01 16.15 10.48
CA LEU A 7 18.33 14.91 9.79
C LEU A 7 17.43 14.67 8.57
N LEU A 8 16.11 14.89 8.70
CA LEU A 8 15.17 14.70 7.58
C LEU A 8 15.43 15.65 6.41
N TYR A 9 15.71 16.93 6.69
CA TYR A 9 16.07 17.89 5.64
C TYR A 9 17.41 17.56 4.99
N MET A 10 18.40 17.07 5.75
CA MET A 10 19.68 16.63 5.19
C MET A 10 19.49 15.42 4.25
N VAL A 11 18.67 14.44 4.64
CA VAL A 11 18.36 13.28 3.79
C VAL A 11 17.65 13.74 2.51
N ALA A 12 16.66 14.63 2.61
CA ALA A 12 15.95 15.17 1.45
C ALA A 12 16.89 15.95 0.51
N ALA A 13 17.78 16.78 1.06
CA ALA A 13 18.77 17.53 0.28
C ALA A 13 19.76 16.60 -0.42
N LEU A 14 20.28 15.58 0.28
CA LEU A 14 21.19 14.59 -0.30
C LEU A 14 20.52 13.83 -1.46
N VAL A 15 19.28 13.38 -1.28
CA VAL A 15 18.51 12.73 -2.34
C VAL A 15 18.31 13.67 -3.52
N GLY A 16 17.97 14.94 -3.26
CA GLY A 16 17.82 15.95 -4.32
C GLY A 16 19.09 16.15 -5.13
N LEU A 17 20.26 16.20 -4.47
CA LEU A 17 21.56 16.29 -5.15
C LEU A 17 21.86 15.05 -5.99
N VAL A 18 21.62 13.86 -5.45
CA VAL A 18 21.79 12.59 -6.20
C VAL A 18 20.84 12.56 -7.40
N TRP A 19 19.59 12.98 -7.23
CA TRP A 19 18.61 13.03 -8.32
C TRP A 19 19.05 13.98 -9.44
N LEU A 20 19.54 15.18 -9.09
CA LEU A 20 20.07 16.15 -10.06
C LEU A 20 21.30 15.61 -10.79
N PHE A 21 22.18 14.89 -10.10
CA PHE A 21 23.35 14.26 -10.71
C PHE A 21 22.95 13.21 -11.75
N PHE A 22 21.92 12.39 -11.49
CA PHE A 22 21.43 11.39 -12.44
C PHE A 22 20.49 11.97 -13.51
N PHE A 23 19.97 13.19 -13.34
CA PHE A 23 18.98 13.80 -14.23
C PHE A 23 19.32 13.73 -15.73
N PRO A 24 20.57 13.97 -16.18
CA PRO A 24 20.92 13.86 -17.60
C PRO A 24 20.61 12.49 -18.23
N HIS A 25 20.66 11.40 -17.46
CA HIS A 25 20.48 10.03 -17.95
C HIS A 25 19.02 9.69 -18.27
N PHE A 26 18.05 10.33 -17.61
CA PHE A 26 16.62 10.07 -17.81
C PHE A 26 15.82 11.31 -18.26
N ARG A 27 16.50 12.45 -18.47
CA ARG A 27 15.89 13.74 -18.85
C ARG A 27 14.93 13.63 -20.03
N GLN A 28 15.32 12.92 -21.09
CA GLN A 28 14.48 12.83 -22.30
C GLN A 28 13.18 12.06 -22.02
N ALA A 29 13.27 10.92 -21.33
CA ALA A 29 12.11 10.13 -20.93
C ALA A 29 11.21 10.89 -19.94
N PHE A 30 11.84 11.59 -18.97
CA PHE A 30 11.14 12.41 -17.99
C PHE A 30 10.30 13.50 -18.66
N LEU A 31 10.91 14.32 -19.52
CA LEU A 31 10.23 15.45 -20.14
C LEU A 31 9.15 15.03 -21.14
N LYS A 32 9.33 13.88 -21.82
CA LYS A 32 8.36 13.39 -22.81
C LYS A 32 7.19 12.63 -22.20
N GLN A 33 7.45 11.76 -21.22
CA GLN A 33 6.47 10.77 -20.77
C GLN A 33 6.26 10.76 -19.25
N PHE A 34 7.23 11.12 -18.42
CA PHE A 34 7.16 10.88 -16.97
C PHE A 34 7.13 12.13 -16.09
N TYR A 35 6.86 13.31 -16.64
CA TYR A 35 6.86 14.59 -15.92
C TYR A 35 5.83 14.65 -14.77
N PHE A 36 4.76 13.86 -14.84
CA PHE A 36 3.73 13.77 -13.80
C PHE A 36 4.12 12.85 -12.63
N MET A 37 5.16 12.01 -12.78
CA MET A 37 5.54 11.00 -11.79
C MET A 37 5.91 11.57 -10.42
N PRO A 38 6.54 12.76 -10.27
CA PRO A 38 6.75 13.35 -8.95
C PRO A 38 5.42 13.62 -8.22
N PHE A 39 4.41 14.15 -8.90
CA PHE A 39 3.11 14.44 -8.29
C PHE A 39 2.37 13.14 -7.92
N LEU A 40 2.38 12.17 -8.82
CA LEU A 40 1.84 10.84 -8.53
C LEU A 40 2.57 10.19 -7.36
N GLY A 41 3.89 10.36 -7.28
CA GLY A 41 4.70 9.85 -6.18
C GLY A 41 4.39 10.47 -4.84
N VAL A 42 4.02 11.75 -4.78
CA VAL A 42 3.53 12.37 -3.55
C VAL A 42 2.25 11.68 -3.08
N VAL A 43 1.29 11.47 -3.98
CA VAL A 43 0.01 10.81 -3.65
C VAL A 43 0.24 9.36 -3.22
N ALA A 44 0.94 8.59 -4.05
CA ALA A 44 1.18 7.17 -3.84
C ALA A 44 1.97 6.91 -2.55
N ALA A 45 3.04 7.66 -2.29
CA ALA A 45 3.83 7.49 -1.07
C ALA A 45 3.12 8.00 0.18
N THR A 46 2.21 8.99 0.07
CA THR A 46 1.35 9.39 1.19
C THR A 46 0.40 8.26 1.55
N VAL A 47 -0.29 7.68 0.57
CA VAL A 47 -1.19 6.53 0.79
C VAL A 47 -0.40 5.34 1.35
N ALA A 48 0.75 5.02 0.77
CA ALA A 48 1.54 3.84 1.14
C ALA A 48 2.08 3.89 2.58
N ASN A 49 2.43 5.08 3.06
CA ASN A 49 3.02 5.25 4.39
C ASN A 49 2.01 5.61 5.48
N THR A 50 0.73 5.74 5.11
CA THR A 50 -0.38 6.03 6.04
C THR A 50 -1.31 4.83 6.20
N THR A 51 -1.52 4.06 5.14
CA THR A 51 -2.42 2.90 5.09
C THR A 51 -1.63 1.59 5.16
N PRO A 52 -2.28 0.44 5.42
CA PRO A 52 -1.68 -0.88 5.20
C PRO A 52 -1.64 -1.28 3.71
N ALA A 53 -1.82 -0.31 2.81
CA ALA A 53 -1.74 -0.50 1.37
C ALA A 53 -0.37 -0.10 0.86
N ALA A 54 0.07 -0.78 -0.17
CA ALA A 54 1.25 -0.43 -0.91
C ALA A 54 1.03 0.74 -1.87
N ALA A 55 2.13 1.34 -2.31
CA ALA A 55 2.12 2.33 -3.39
C ALA A 55 1.65 1.73 -4.73
N GLY A 56 1.80 0.41 -4.92
CA GLY A 56 1.38 -0.32 -6.12
C GLY A 56 -0.12 -0.16 -6.43
N ILE A 57 -0.95 0.09 -5.41
CA ILE A 57 -2.39 0.30 -5.57
C ILE A 57 -2.74 1.58 -6.32
N VAL A 58 -1.85 2.57 -6.29
CA VAL A 58 -2.00 3.83 -7.01
C VAL A 58 -1.25 3.74 -8.34
N TYR A 59 -0.05 3.16 -8.33
CA TYR A 59 0.79 3.12 -9.51
C TYR A 59 0.30 2.16 -10.58
N PHE A 60 0.02 0.91 -10.25
CA PHE A 60 -0.44 -0.08 -11.22
C PHE A 60 -1.62 0.41 -12.06
N PRO A 61 -2.73 0.91 -11.49
CA PRO A 61 -3.87 1.34 -12.28
C PRO A 61 -3.64 2.63 -13.08
N VAL A 62 -2.79 3.53 -12.60
CA VAL A 62 -2.46 4.76 -13.33
C VAL A 62 -1.51 4.45 -14.50
N LEU A 63 -0.48 3.65 -14.26
CA LEU A 63 0.52 3.32 -15.27
C LEU A 63 -0.05 2.45 -16.40
N THR A 64 -0.84 1.43 -16.06
CA THR A 64 -1.50 0.58 -17.08
C THR A 64 -2.45 1.37 -17.98
N ARG A 65 -3.13 2.38 -17.45
CA ARG A 65 -3.96 3.30 -18.25
C ARG A 65 -3.17 4.24 -19.15
N LEU A 66 -1.92 4.51 -18.78
CA LEU A 66 -0.97 5.27 -19.62
C LEU A 66 -0.21 4.34 -20.59
N SER A 67 -0.77 3.17 -20.88
CA SER A 67 -0.22 2.17 -21.80
C SER A 67 1.17 1.66 -21.41
N ILE A 68 1.50 1.72 -20.11
CA ILE A 68 2.68 1.04 -19.57
C ILE A 68 2.31 -0.41 -19.30
N ASP A 69 3.17 -1.31 -19.72
CA ASP A 69 2.97 -2.74 -19.55
C ASP A 69 2.75 -3.11 -18.05
N PRO A 70 1.74 -3.94 -17.73
CA PRO A 70 1.47 -4.40 -16.36
C PRO A 70 2.68 -5.00 -15.63
N ALA A 71 3.53 -5.79 -16.31
CA ALA A 71 4.72 -6.36 -15.67
C ALA A 71 5.73 -5.26 -15.32
N THR A 72 5.89 -4.26 -16.19
CA THR A 72 6.70 -3.06 -15.92
C THR A 72 6.15 -2.27 -14.73
N ALA A 73 4.83 -2.13 -14.61
CA ALA A 73 4.19 -1.44 -13.48
C ALA A 73 4.41 -2.19 -12.15
N VAL A 74 4.41 -3.52 -12.17
CA VAL A 74 4.72 -4.38 -11.01
C VAL A 74 6.19 -4.25 -10.60
N GLN A 75 7.10 -4.37 -11.55
CA GLN A 75 8.55 -4.21 -11.33
C GLN A 75 8.85 -2.83 -10.74
N PHE A 76 8.26 -1.77 -11.32
CA PHE A 76 8.35 -0.42 -10.77
C PHE A 76 7.81 -0.33 -9.34
N SER A 77 6.64 -0.93 -9.08
CA SER A 77 6.00 -0.89 -7.76
C SER A 77 6.92 -1.48 -6.69
N LEU A 78 7.62 -2.59 -6.96
CA LEU A 78 8.57 -3.17 -6.01
C LEU A 78 9.76 -2.23 -5.74
N ILE A 79 10.42 -1.70 -6.78
CA ILE A 79 11.59 -0.83 -6.57
C ILE A 79 11.23 0.51 -5.91
N ILE A 80 10.09 1.11 -6.25
CA ILE A 80 9.69 2.37 -5.63
C ILE A 80 9.23 2.19 -4.19
N GLN A 81 8.70 1.02 -3.82
CA GLN A 81 8.33 0.72 -2.44
C GLN A 81 9.53 0.41 -1.56
N ALA A 82 10.52 -0.31 -2.07
CA ALA A 82 11.80 -0.51 -1.38
C ALA A 82 12.39 0.84 -0.93
N TYR A 83 12.28 1.87 -1.77
CA TYR A 83 12.66 3.23 -1.44
C TYR A 83 11.63 3.95 -0.55
N GLY A 84 10.39 4.12 -1.02
CA GLY A 84 9.38 4.99 -0.42
C GLY A 84 8.82 4.48 0.90
N MET A 85 8.52 3.18 1.01
CA MET A 85 8.12 2.56 2.29
C MET A 85 9.33 2.41 3.21
N GLY A 86 10.54 2.26 2.67
CA GLY A 86 11.79 2.33 3.44
C GLY A 86 11.95 3.67 4.16
N LEU A 87 11.73 4.79 3.46
CA LEU A 87 11.73 6.13 4.06
C LEU A 87 10.63 6.29 5.11
N GLY A 88 9.43 5.76 4.85
CA GLY A 88 8.33 5.77 5.80
C GLY A 88 8.64 4.97 7.07
N SER A 89 9.16 3.76 6.95
CA SER A 89 9.65 2.95 8.07
C SER A 89 10.73 3.67 8.87
N PHE A 90 11.68 4.31 8.19
CA PHE A 90 12.70 5.14 8.86
C PHE A 90 12.07 6.29 9.65
N LYS A 91 11.10 7.00 9.05
CA LYS A 91 10.38 8.10 9.71
C LYS A 91 9.57 7.61 10.92
N TRP A 92 8.86 6.50 10.80
CA TRP A 92 8.11 5.88 11.90
C TRP A 92 9.03 5.40 13.02
N PHE A 93 10.22 4.88 12.69
CA PHE A 93 11.22 4.48 13.67
C PHE A 93 11.74 5.68 14.49
N LEU A 94 11.96 6.82 13.83
CA LEU A 94 12.33 8.08 14.51
C LEU A 94 11.19 8.65 15.36
N PHE A 95 9.93 8.44 14.94
CA PHE A 95 8.75 8.90 15.66
C PHE A 95 8.49 8.07 16.92
N ASN A 96 8.35 6.75 16.78
CA ASN A 96 8.13 5.84 17.90
C ASN A 96 8.51 4.38 17.56
N LYS A 97 9.66 3.95 18.08
CA LYS A 97 10.17 2.58 17.90
C LYS A 97 9.25 1.49 18.47
N LYS A 98 8.41 1.81 19.47
CA LYS A 98 7.52 0.84 20.11
C LYS A 98 6.37 0.39 19.20
N LEU A 99 6.14 1.07 18.08
CA LEU A 99 5.13 0.68 17.09
C LEU A 99 5.54 -0.54 16.26
N PHE A 100 6.83 -0.93 16.29
CA PHE A 100 7.36 -2.02 15.49
C PHE A 100 7.30 -3.34 16.27
N MET A 101 6.60 -4.33 15.72
CA MET A 101 6.58 -5.68 16.27
C MET A 101 7.80 -6.48 15.79
N VAL A 102 8.99 -6.07 16.24
CA VAL A 102 10.30 -6.57 15.74
C VAL A 102 10.44 -8.09 15.86
N LYS A 103 9.83 -8.71 16.87
CA LYS A 103 9.86 -10.17 17.07
C LYS A 103 9.19 -10.95 15.92
N LEU A 104 8.20 -10.37 15.25
CA LEU A 104 7.43 -11.03 14.19
C LEU A 104 8.09 -10.86 12.81
N LEU A 105 8.82 -9.76 12.61
CA LEU A 105 9.37 -9.37 11.32
C LEU A 105 10.28 -10.45 10.70
N PRO A 106 11.25 -11.06 11.40
CA PRO A 106 12.14 -12.06 10.78
C PRO A 106 11.39 -13.28 10.24
N LEU A 107 10.40 -13.78 11.00
CA LEU A 107 9.60 -14.94 10.60
C LEU A 107 8.77 -14.63 9.35
N CYS A 108 8.08 -13.48 9.36
CA CYS A 108 7.22 -13.08 8.26
C CYS A 108 8.04 -12.69 7.03
N PHE A 109 9.20 -12.07 7.23
CA PHE A 109 10.15 -11.77 6.17
C PHE A 109 10.70 -13.03 5.51
N LEU A 110 11.02 -14.07 6.30
CA LEU A 110 11.45 -15.36 5.76
C LEU A 110 10.36 -16.01 4.90
N GLY A 111 9.12 -16.11 5.42
CA GLY A 111 7.99 -16.64 4.66
C GLY A 111 7.73 -15.83 3.39
N GLY A 112 7.70 -14.50 3.50
CA GLY A 112 7.53 -13.59 2.38
C GLY A 112 8.63 -13.72 1.33
N THR A 113 9.89 -13.87 1.75
CA THR A 113 11.05 -14.04 0.86
C THR A 113 10.91 -15.32 0.04
N ILE A 114 10.56 -16.44 0.68
CA ILE A 114 10.30 -17.69 -0.03
C ILE A 114 9.13 -17.50 -1.01
N GLY A 115 8.06 -16.85 -0.56
CA GLY A 115 6.89 -16.57 -1.39
C GLY A 115 7.21 -15.73 -2.62
N ILE A 116 7.94 -14.61 -2.47
CA ILE A 116 8.25 -13.72 -3.60
C ILE A 116 9.25 -14.36 -4.58
N VAL A 117 10.17 -15.20 -4.09
CA VAL A 117 11.03 -16.03 -4.95
C VAL A 117 10.16 -16.99 -5.76
N ILE A 118 9.20 -17.67 -5.15
CA ILE A 118 8.26 -18.54 -5.86
C ILE A 118 7.48 -17.76 -6.92
N GLY A 119 6.91 -16.60 -6.56
CA GLY A 119 6.08 -15.79 -7.46
C GLY A 119 6.84 -15.18 -8.64
N ILE A 120 8.10 -14.78 -8.46
CA ILE A 120 8.91 -14.16 -9.53
C ILE A 120 9.68 -15.19 -10.35
N VAL A 121 10.25 -16.22 -9.71
CA VAL A 121 11.20 -17.14 -10.37
C VAL A 121 10.55 -18.45 -10.81
N PHE A 122 9.70 -19.06 -9.97
CA PHE A 122 9.17 -20.40 -10.21
C PHE A 122 7.79 -20.41 -10.86
N VAL A 123 6.96 -19.41 -10.56
CA VAL A 123 5.59 -19.27 -11.09
C VAL A 123 5.36 -17.83 -11.61
N PRO A 124 6.17 -17.35 -12.57
CA PRO A 124 5.95 -16.04 -13.17
C PRO A 124 4.64 -16.01 -13.99
N ILE A 125 4.03 -14.83 -14.07
CA ILE A 125 2.83 -14.59 -14.86
C ILE A 125 3.18 -13.59 -15.95
N ASP A 126 3.43 -14.11 -17.15
CA ASP A 126 3.94 -13.31 -18.28
C ASP A 126 2.82 -12.66 -19.10
N THR A 127 1.56 -13.00 -18.83
CA THR A 127 0.41 -12.49 -19.59
C THR A 127 -0.16 -11.23 -18.93
N PRO A 128 -0.05 -10.05 -19.59
CA PRO A 128 -0.52 -8.77 -19.04
C PRO A 128 -2.00 -8.79 -18.62
N GLU A 129 -2.83 -9.48 -19.39
CA GLU A 129 -4.27 -9.64 -19.16
C GLU A 129 -4.57 -10.38 -17.85
N ILE A 130 -3.87 -11.50 -17.64
CA ILE A 130 -4.04 -12.33 -16.44
C ILE A 130 -3.48 -11.58 -15.23
N LEU A 131 -2.34 -10.91 -15.38
CA LEU A 131 -1.75 -10.10 -14.31
C LEU A 131 -2.71 -9.00 -13.84
N THR A 132 -3.31 -8.29 -14.79
CA THR A 132 -4.31 -7.25 -14.53
C THR A 132 -5.54 -7.84 -13.85
N LEU A 133 -6.04 -8.98 -14.32
CA LEU A 133 -7.17 -9.67 -13.70
C LEU A 133 -6.87 -10.10 -12.25
N ILE A 134 -5.68 -10.62 -11.97
CA ILE A 134 -5.25 -11.02 -10.63
C ILE A 134 -5.16 -9.80 -9.72
N PHE A 135 -4.55 -8.71 -10.19
CA PHE A 135 -4.49 -7.44 -9.46
C PHE A 135 -5.89 -6.97 -9.03
N ASN A 136 -6.83 -6.90 -9.98
CA ASN A 136 -8.19 -6.43 -9.72
C ASN A 136 -8.96 -7.36 -8.78
N SER A 137 -8.80 -8.67 -8.95
CA SER A 137 -9.50 -9.67 -8.14
C SER A 137 -9.02 -9.64 -6.69
N ILE A 138 -7.70 -9.56 -6.47
CA ILE A 138 -7.11 -9.44 -5.13
C ILE A 138 -7.46 -8.10 -4.50
N GLY A 139 -7.39 -7.01 -5.27
CA GLY A 139 -7.82 -5.68 -4.83
C GLY A 139 -9.28 -5.67 -4.37
N PHE A 140 -10.17 -6.34 -5.09
CA PHE A 140 -11.57 -6.50 -4.70
C PHE A 140 -11.72 -7.27 -3.38
N ILE A 141 -11.03 -8.39 -3.23
CA ILE A 141 -11.04 -9.18 -1.98
C ILE A 141 -10.59 -8.32 -0.80
N PHE A 142 -9.47 -7.60 -0.95
CA PHE A 142 -8.98 -6.69 0.08
C PHE A 142 -10.01 -5.59 0.41
N THR A 143 -10.68 -5.03 -0.60
CA THR A 143 -11.76 -4.05 -0.39
C THR A 143 -12.86 -4.60 0.51
N GLN A 144 -13.32 -5.82 0.25
CA GLN A 144 -14.37 -6.45 1.06
C GLN A 144 -13.90 -6.69 2.50
N ILE A 145 -12.65 -7.12 2.68
CA ILE A 145 -12.06 -7.30 4.02
C ILE A 145 -12.01 -5.95 4.75
N ILE A 146 -11.61 -4.85 4.09
CA ILE A 146 -11.59 -3.52 4.71
C ILE A 146 -13.00 -3.10 5.16
N PHE A 147 -14.00 -3.23 4.29
CA PHE A 147 -15.37 -2.86 4.64
C PHE A 147 -15.89 -3.64 5.83
N PHE A 148 -15.67 -4.95 5.83
CA PHE A 148 -16.05 -5.79 6.95
C PHE A 148 -15.33 -5.37 8.24
N SER A 149 -14.04 -5.00 8.15
CA SER A 149 -13.25 -4.47 9.28
C SER A 149 -13.91 -3.27 9.93
N ILE A 150 -14.26 -2.28 9.11
CA ILE A 150 -14.75 -0.99 9.56
C ILE A 150 -16.13 -1.12 10.20
N LEU A 151 -16.97 -2.03 9.68
CA LEU A 151 -18.33 -2.24 10.16
C LEU A 151 -18.39 -3.01 11.48
N LEU A 152 -17.41 -3.89 11.78
CA LEU A 152 -17.45 -4.79 12.95
C LEU A 152 -17.16 -4.14 14.31
N LYS A 153 -16.82 -2.84 14.39
CA LYS A 153 -16.54 -2.10 15.65
C LYS A 153 -15.73 -2.92 16.68
N ARG A 154 -14.61 -3.52 16.26
CA ARG A 154 -13.81 -4.38 17.14
C ARG A 154 -12.97 -3.57 18.13
N THR A 155 -12.81 -4.11 19.33
CA THR A 155 -11.82 -3.66 20.31
C THR A 155 -10.48 -4.35 20.07
N TYR A 156 -9.38 -3.64 20.33
CA TYR A 156 -8.01 -4.12 20.11
C TYR A 156 -7.26 -4.24 21.44
N PRO A 157 -7.52 -5.31 22.23
CA PRO A 157 -6.95 -5.44 23.57
C PRO A 157 -5.46 -5.83 23.56
N ASN A 158 -4.95 -6.36 22.44
CA ASN A 158 -3.65 -6.99 22.39
C ASN A 158 -2.56 -6.03 21.88
N PHE A 159 -1.39 -6.10 22.52
CA PHE A 159 -0.20 -5.34 22.12
C PHE A 159 0.94 -6.24 21.63
N THR A 160 0.93 -7.52 21.99
CA THR A 160 1.96 -8.50 21.66
C THR A 160 1.32 -9.79 21.18
N ILE A 161 2.09 -10.58 20.41
CA ILE A 161 1.72 -11.93 19.98
C ILE A 161 2.80 -12.87 20.48
N ASP A 162 2.41 -13.91 21.21
CA ASP A 162 3.32 -14.96 21.62
C ASP A 162 3.59 -15.92 20.46
N LEU A 163 4.86 -16.25 20.24
CA LEU A 163 5.32 -17.11 19.16
C LEU A 163 5.15 -18.59 19.51
N ASN A 164 3.91 -19.00 19.75
CA ASN A 164 3.54 -20.41 19.89
C ASN A 164 3.58 -21.11 18.52
N ARG A 165 3.76 -22.44 18.50
CA ARG A 165 3.86 -23.23 17.25
C ARG A 165 2.74 -22.90 16.25
N SER A 166 1.50 -22.81 16.70
CA SER A 166 0.35 -22.47 15.83
C SER A 166 0.47 -21.07 15.23
N ASN A 167 0.88 -20.07 16.02
CA ASN A 167 1.06 -18.70 15.54
C ASN A 167 2.22 -18.60 14.56
N VAL A 168 3.31 -19.33 14.82
CA VAL A 168 4.45 -19.40 13.89
C VAL A 168 4.02 -19.95 12.54
N ILE A 169 3.27 -21.06 12.53
CA ILE A 169 2.76 -21.67 11.28
C ILE A 169 1.84 -20.70 10.54
N VAL A 170 0.87 -20.10 11.23
CA VAL A 170 -0.08 -19.15 10.62
C VAL A 170 0.66 -17.95 10.03
N LEU A 171 1.54 -17.30 10.81
CA LEU A 171 2.30 -16.13 10.35
C LEU A 171 3.18 -16.47 9.14
N PHE A 172 3.84 -17.64 9.17
CA PHE A 172 4.69 -18.07 8.06
C PHE A 172 3.89 -18.34 6.78
N VAL A 173 2.80 -19.12 6.87
CA VAL A 173 1.96 -19.49 5.71
C VAL A 173 1.34 -18.25 5.06
N PHE A 174 0.74 -17.36 5.85
CA PHE A 174 0.15 -16.14 5.30
C PHE A 174 1.21 -15.18 4.73
N SER A 175 2.41 -15.14 5.32
CA SER A 175 3.52 -14.37 4.75
C SER A 175 4.03 -14.97 3.45
N LEU A 176 4.07 -16.30 3.34
CA LEU A 176 4.42 -16.99 2.09
C LEU A 176 3.42 -16.67 0.98
N VAL A 177 2.11 -16.81 1.26
CA VAL A 177 1.05 -16.45 0.30
C VAL A 177 1.14 -14.97 -0.08
N GLY A 178 1.35 -14.08 0.90
CA GLY A 178 1.52 -12.66 0.65
C GLY A 178 2.77 -12.34 -0.18
N GLY A 179 3.85 -13.10 -0.01
CA GLY A 179 5.05 -13.00 -0.84
C GLY A 179 4.81 -13.38 -2.29
N ILE A 180 4.11 -14.50 -2.54
CA ILE A 180 3.74 -14.93 -3.90
C ILE A 180 2.92 -13.85 -4.60
N ILE A 181 1.87 -13.36 -3.92
CA ILE A 181 1.02 -12.27 -4.42
C ILE A 181 1.85 -11.02 -4.69
N SER A 182 2.76 -10.65 -3.79
CA SER A 182 3.64 -9.48 -3.98
C SER A 182 4.56 -9.62 -5.19
N GLY A 183 4.97 -10.84 -5.55
CA GLY A 183 5.70 -11.12 -6.79
C GLY A 183 4.86 -10.87 -8.04
N TRP A 184 3.57 -11.25 -8.02
CA TRP A 184 2.67 -11.07 -9.16
C TRP A 184 2.16 -9.65 -9.32
N ILE A 185 1.70 -9.00 -8.26
CA ILE A 185 1.01 -7.70 -8.38
C ILE A 185 1.82 -6.53 -7.82
N GLY A 186 3.04 -6.79 -7.34
CA GLY A 186 3.95 -5.79 -6.81
C GLY A 186 3.66 -5.34 -5.38
N PHE A 187 2.64 -5.92 -4.73
CA PHE A 187 2.32 -5.74 -3.31
C PHE A 187 1.38 -6.81 -2.77
N GLY A 188 1.12 -6.83 -1.46
CA GLY A 188 0.09 -7.69 -0.87
C GLY A 188 0.47 -8.27 0.47
N ILE A 189 1.76 -8.50 0.73
CA ILE A 189 2.21 -9.00 2.05
C ILE A 189 1.85 -8.02 3.16
N ASP A 190 1.97 -6.71 2.92
CA ASP A 190 1.57 -5.66 3.85
C ASP A 190 0.09 -5.74 4.22
N THR A 191 -0.78 -5.86 3.21
CA THR A 191 -2.23 -5.87 3.41
C THR A 191 -2.67 -7.15 4.12
N ILE A 192 -2.16 -8.31 3.68
CA ILE A 192 -2.45 -9.61 4.31
C ILE A 192 -1.95 -9.62 5.76
N PHE A 193 -0.71 -9.18 5.98
CA PHE A 193 -0.12 -9.16 7.31
C PHE A 193 -0.84 -8.18 8.24
N TYR A 194 -1.21 -6.99 7.75
CA TYR A 194 -2.02 -6.05 8.51
C TYR A 194 -3.36 -6.67 8.94
N PHE A 195 -4.07 -7.33 8.04
CA PHE A 195 -5.34 -7.97 8.38
C PHE A 195 -5.17 -9.13 9.32
N LEU A 196 -4.12 -9.94 9.15
CA LEU A 196 -3.80 -11.00 10.10
C LEU A 196 -3.60 -10.43 11.51
N LEU A 197 -2.81 -9.37 11.66
CA LEU A 197 -2.57 -8.74 12.97
C LEU A 197 -3.84 -8.11 13.57
N THR A 198 -4.62 -7.37 12.77
CA THR A 198 -5.77 -6.60 13.27
C THR A 198 -7.05 -7.42 13.44
N PHE A 199 -7.33 -8.37 12.55
CA PHE A 199 -8.55 -9.19 12.63
C PHE A 199 -8.36 -10.43 13.48
N TRP A 200 -7.29 -11.18 13.22
CA TRP A 200 -7.08 -12.46 13.88
C TRP A 200 -6.54 -12.25 15.28
N TYR A 201 -5.44 -11.48 15.38
CA TYR A 201 -4.75 -11.24 16.65
C TYR A 201 -5.25 -10.02 17.42
N ARG A 202 -6.18 -9.22 16.86
CA ARG A 202 -6.77 -8.02 17.47
C ARG A 202 -5.72 -7.04 18.00
N ILE A 203 -4.62 -6.89 17.28
CA ILE A 203 -3.56 -5.92 17.55
C ILE A 203 -4.02 -4.51 17.15
N ASN A 204 -3.53 -3.51 17.88
CA ASN A 204 -3.79 -2.10 17.57
C ASN A 204 -3.43 -1.77 16.10
N PRO A 205 -4.36 -1.17 15.32
CA PRO A 205 -4.14 -0.85 13.91
C PRO A 205 -2.89 -0.01 13.62
N ALA A 206 -2.52 0.93 14.50
CA ALA A 206 -1.35 1.76 14.29
C ALA A 206 -0.04 0.95 14.30
N MET A 207 0.07 -0.02 15.22
CA MET A 207 1.23 -0.93 15.27
C MET A 207 1.24 -1.89 14.07
N ALA A 208 0.06 -2.38 13.68
CA ALA A 208 -0.08 -3.26 12.53
C ALA A 208 0.34 -2.56 11.22
N ILE A 209 -0.07 -1.29 11.01
CA ILE A 209 0.31 -0.48 9.83
C ILE A 209 1.82 -0.28 9.80
N VAL A 210 2.44 0.19 10.89
CA VAL A 210 3.88 0.46 10.90
C VAL A 210 4.70 -0.81 10.69
N THR A 211 4.26 -1.92 11.28
CA THR A 211 4.93 -3.21 11.10
C THR A 211 4.76 -3.75 9.67
N SER A 212 3.57 -3.61 9.06
CA SER A 212 3.32 -4.06 7.69
C SER A 212 4.08 -3.24 6.64
N ILE A 213 4.15 -1.90 6.79
CA ILE A 213 4.97 -1.02 5.94
C ILE A 213 6.43 -1.49 5.96
N SER A 214 6.94 -1.82 7.13
CA SER A 214 8.34 -2.24 7.31
C SER A 214 8.63 -3.61 6.73
N LEU A 215 7.68 -4.55 6.87
CA LEU A 215 7.77 -5.86 6.23
C LEU A 215 7.78 -5.73 4.71
N MET A 216 6.90 -4.90 4.15
CA MET A 216 6.81 -4.68 2.71
C MET A 216 8.02 -3.93 2.16
N ALA A 217 8.55 -2.94 2.88
CA ALA A 217 9.79 -2.26 2.50
C ALA A 217 10.96 -3.26 2.36
N ALA A 218 11.13 -4.15 3.35
CA ALA A 218 12.16 -5.17 3.32
C ALA A 218 11.93 -6.19 2.20
N LEU A 219 10.70 -6.69 2.03
CA LEU A 219 10.39 -7.65 0.97
C LEU A 219 10.57 -7.05 -0.43
N SER A 220 10.23 -5.78 -0.60
CA SER A 220 10.38 -5.06 -1.86
C SER A 220 11.84 -4.95 -2.31
N VAL A 221 12.79 -4.90 -1.37
CA VAL A 221 14.23 -4.97 -1.70
C VAL A 221 14.55 -6.32 -2.34
N VAL A 222 14.07 -7.42 -1.75
CA VAL A 222 14.26 -8.77 -2.31
C VAL A 222 13.63 -8.87 -3.69
N GLY A 223 12.37 -8.45 -3.85
CA GLY A 223 11.67 -8.44 -5.14
C GLY A 223 12.37 -7.60 -6.20
N THR A 224 12.96 -6.46 -5.81
CA THR A 224 13.75 -5.61 -6.70
C THR A 224 15.03 -6.31 -7.14
N VAL A 225 15.76 -6.94 -6.22
CA VAL A 225 16.97 -7.70 -6.55
C VAL A 225 16.65 -8.85 -7.50
N LEU A 226 15.57 -9.59 -7.25
CA LEU A 226 15.11 -10.64 -8.17
C LEU A 226 14.77 -10.08 -9.55
N ASN A 227 14.06 -8.95 -9.63
CA ASN A 227 13.75 -8.32 -10.90
C ASN A 227 14.98 -7.76 -11.62
N LEU A 228 16.04 -7.36 -10.91
CA LEU A 228 17.31 -6.97 -11.54
C LEU A 228 18.06 -8.17 -12.14
N VAL A 229 17.87 -9.38 -11.58
CA VAL A 229 18.54 -10.60 -12.03
C VAL A 229 17.77 -11.31 -13.14
N PHE A 230 16.44 -11.44 -13.00
CA PHE A 230 15.60 -12.25 -13.88
C PHE A 230 14.79 -11.43 -14.87
N ASN A 231 14.53 -10.15 -14.59
CA ASN A 231 13.65 -9.29 -15.38
C ASN A 231 14.34 -7.96 -15.73
N SER A 232 13.56 -6.99 -16.20
CA SER A 232 14.02 -5.60 -16.36
C SER A 232 13.48 -4.73 -15.24
N VAL A 233 14.17 -3.63 -14.94
CA VAL A 233 13.70 -2.64 -13.96
C VAL A 233 13.59 -1.29 -14.64
N PRO A 234 12.42 -0.63 -14.60
CA PRO A 234 12.20 0.63 -15.31
C PRO A 234 12.84 1.81 -14.56
N LEU A 235 14.17 1.92 -14.63
CA LEU A 235 14.96 2.91 -13.91
C LEU A 235 14.56 4.35 -14.23
N ALA A 236 14.28 4.68 -15.49
CA ALA A 236 13.84 6.02 -15.88
C ALA A 236 12.53 6.42 -15.17
N LEU A 237 11.58 5.49 -15.07
CA LEU A 237 10.31 5.68 -14.40
C LEU A 237 10.51 5.77 -12.87
N TRP A 238 11.43 4.97 -12.32
CA TRP A 238 11.85 5.05 -10.91
C TRP A 238 12.44 6.41 -10.55
N TYR A 239 13.48 6.86 -11.25
CA TYR A 239 14.09 8.17 -11.02
C TYR A 239 13.06 9.31 -11.14
N SER A 240 12.11 9.20 -12.07
CA SER A 240 11.05 10.19 -12.25
C SER A 240 10.13 10.34 -11.03
N ALA A 241 9.93 9.28 -10.25
CA ALA A 241 9.06 9.28 -9.07
C ALA A 241 9.77 9.71 -7.78
N VAL A 242 11.09 9.50 -7.68
CA VAL A 242 11.90 9.69 -6.46
C VAL A 242 11.60 11.00 -5.74
N PRO A 243 11.64 12.20 -6.37
CA PRO A 243 11.48 13.47 -5.65
C PRO A 243 10.16 13.58 -4.88
N GLY A 244 9.07 13.16 -5.51
CA GLY A 244 7.74 13.18 -4.88
C GLY A 244 7.62 12.17 -3.74
N VAL A 245 8.16 10.98 -3.94
CA VAL A 245 8.19 9.92 -2.94
C VAL A 245 9.02 10.33 -1.72
N THR A 246 10.15 11.01 -1.90
CA THR A 246 10.98 11.53 -0.81
C THR A 246 10.22 12.56 0.03
N LEU A 247 9.56 13.51 -0.62
CA LEU A 247 8.79 14.55 0.06
C LEU A 247 7.65 13.94 0.88
N ALA A 248 6.89 13.02 0.27
CA ALA A 248 5.77 12.39 0.94
C ALA A 248 6.19 11.41 2.04
N GLY A 249 7.18 10.56 1.78
CA GLY A 249 7.65 9.55 2.74
C GLY A 249 8.28 10.15 3.99
N LEU A 250 9.05 11.24 3.85
CA LEU A 250 9.72 11.87 5.00
C LEU A 250 8.83 12.83 5.78
N PHE A 251 7.89 13.52 5.11
CA PHE A 251 7.15 14.64 5.70
C PHE A 251 5.63 14.43 5.69
N LEU A 252 4.99 14.35 4.51
CA LEU A 252 3.53 14.42 4.40
C LEU A 252 2.83 13.21 5.00
N ALA A 253 3.33 12.00 4.75
CA ALA A 253 2.65 10.76 5.16
C ALA A 253 2.43 10.73 6.68
N SER A 254 3.49 10.96 7.47
CA SER A 254 3.36 10.97 8.94
C SER A 254 2.42 12.06 9.44
N TYR A 255 2.38 13.22 8.78
CA TYR A 255 1.47 14.31 9.13
C TYR A 255 0.01 13.96 8.85
N PHE A 256 -0.29 13.41 7.67
CA PHE A 256 -1.64 12.97 7.32
C PHE A 256 -2.09 11.77 8.16
N ALA A 257 -1.18 10.83 8.46
CA ALA A 257 -1.47 9.66 9.28
C ALA A 257 -2.03 10.06 10.65
N VAL A 258 -1.36 11.03 11.30
CA VAL A 258 -1.74 11.52 12.63
C VAL A 258 -3.05 12.31 12.60
N ARG A 259 -3.30 13.09 11.55
CA ARG A 259 -4.50 13.94 11.47
C ARG A 259 -5.77 13.20 11.04
N LEU A 260 -5.65 12.30 10.07
CA LEU A 260 -6.82 11.61 9.51
C LEU A 260 -7.30 10.49 10.44
N GLY A 261 -6.39 9.86 11.17
CA GLY A 261 -6.69 8.70 12.00
C GLY A 261 -6.85 7.41 11.17
N ALA A 262 -6.55 6.27 11.79
CA ALA A 262 -6.46 4.97 11.12
C ALA A 262 -7.76 4.57 10.38
N ARG A 263 -8.94 4.96 10.91
CA ARG A 263 -10.22 4.63 10.28
C ARG A 263 -10.43 5.37 8.96
N ASN A 264 -10.23 6.69 8.92
CA ASN A 264 -10.47 7.47 7.71
C ASN A 264 -9.48 7.11 6.60
N ILE A 265 -8.26 6.72 7.00
CA ILE A 265 -7.23 6.18 6.13
C ILE A 265 -7.70 4.87 5.46
N LEU A 266 -8.31 3.94 6.22
CA LEU A 266 -8.88 2.72 5.66
C LEU A 266 -10.09 2.98 4.76
N VAL A 267 -10.91 4.00 5.07
CA VAL A 267 -12.04 4.40 4.21
C VAL A 267 -11.53 4.96 2.88
N LEU A 268 -10.55 5.86 2.92
CA LEU A 268 -9.88 6.38 1.72
C LEU A 268 -9.28 5.24 0.91
N PHE A 269 -8.66 4.28 1.59
CA PHE A 269 -8.05 3.13 0.95
C PHE A 269 -9.08 2.24 0.23
N ALA A 270 -10.17 1.89 0.91
CA ALA A 270 -11.24 1.11 0.29
C ALA A 270 -11.91 1.85 -0.88
N PHE A 271 -12.04 3.18 -0.78
CA PHE A 271 -12.55 4.00 -1.87
C PHE A 271 -11.67 3.92 -3.12
N LEU A 272 -10.34 4.07 -2.98
CA LEU A 272 -9.40 3.99 -4.10
C LEU A 272 -9.45 2.64 -4.81
N LEU A 273 -9.43 1.54 -4.04
CA LEU A 273 -9.56 0.19 -4.58
C LEU A 273 -10.90 -0.04 -5.27
N THR A 274 -11.97 0.49 -4.68
CA THR A 274 -13.32 0.37 -5.24
C THR A 274 -13.40 1.02 -6.61
N VAL A 275 -12.88 2.24 -6.74
CA VAL A 275 -12.84 2.97 -8.01
C VAL A 275 -12.04 2.19 -9.04
N ASP A 276 -10.86 1.69 -8.67
CA ASP A 276 -10.04 0.95 -9.62
C ASP A 276 -10.69 -0.36 -10.08
N PHE A 277 -11.26 -1.13 -9.15
CA PHE A 277 -11.98 -2.36 -9.48
C PHE A 277 -13.16 -2.11 -10.44
N LEU A 278 -13.98 -1.10 -10.16
CA LEU A 278 -15.12 -0.75 -11.02
C LEU A 278 -14.65 -0.37 -12.42
N MET A 279 -13.62 0.45 -12.50
CA MET A 279 -13.07 0.89 -13.77
C MET A 279 -12.44 -0.29 -14.53
N ALA A 280 -11.72 -1.16 -13.85
CA ALA A 280 -11.09 -2.31 -14.47
C ALA A 280 -12.14 -3.31 -14.97
N PHE A 281 -13.16 -3.62 -14.17
CA PHE A 281 -14.27 -4.49 -14.55
C PHE A 281 -15.02 -3.97 -15.78
N TRP A 282 -15.18 -2.65 -15.90
CA TRP A 282 -15.78 -2.02 -17.07
C TRP A 282 -14.94 -2.21 -18.33
N THR A 283 -13.63 -1.97 -18.23
CA THR A 283 -12.69 -1.99 -19.37
C THR A 283 -12.17 -3.37 -19.75
N GLN A 284 -12.40 -4.39 -18.90
CA GLN A 284 -11.78 -5.70 -19.07
C GLN A 284 -12.45 -6.52 -20.19
N ASN A 285 -11.65 -6.92 -21.18
CA ASN A 285 -12.10 -7.71 -22.33
C ASN A 285 -11.76 -9.20 -22.23
N THR A 286 -11.07 -9.61 -21.17
CA THR A 286 -10.53 -10.97 -21.04
C THR A 286 -11.61 -11.99 -20.69
N VAL A 287 -12.66 -11.58 -19.99
CA VAL A 287 -13.79 -12.46 -19.65
C VAL A 287 -14.86 -12.27 -20.72
N PRO A 288 -15.18 -13.31 -21.51
CA PRO A 288 -16.21 -13.23 -22.53
C PRO A 288 -17.57 -13.08 -21.85
N MET A 289 -18.06 -11.85 -21.79
CA MET A 289 -19.38 -11.50 -21.26
C MET A 289 -20.11 -10.65 -22.29
N SER A 290 -21.41 -10.88 -22.47
CA SER A 290 -22.26 -9.97 -23.25
C SER A 290 -22.22 -8.57 -22.63
N HIS A 291 -22.17 -7.54 -23.47
CA HIS A 291 -22.13 -6.13 -23.04
C HIS A 291 -23.28 -5.80 -22.08
N THR A 292 -24.48 -6.31 -22.35
CA THR A 292 -25.66 -6.12 -21.50
C THR A 292 -25.48 -6.73 -20.12
N PHE A 293 -24.92 -7.94 -20.05
CA PHE A 293 -24.66 -8.62 -18.78
C PHE A 293 -23.61 -7.88 -17.95
N ARG A 294 -22.53 -7.42 -18.60
CA ARG A 294 -21.47 -6.62 -17.95
C ARG A 294 -22.03 -5.33 -17.35
N MET A 295 -22.89 -4.62 -18.08
CA MET A 295 -23.53 -3.39 -17.58
C MET A 295 -24.41 -3.66 -16.35
N ILE A 296 -25.29 -4.67 -16.41
CA ILE A 296 -26.19 -5.01 -15.28
C ILE A 296 -25.37 -5.34 -14.03
N LEU A 297 -24.35 -6.20 -14.17
CA LEU A 297 -23.50 -6.59 -13.06
C LEU A 297 -22.72 -5.40 -12.48
N THR A 298 -22.20 -4.51 -13.34
CA THR A 298 -21.53 -3.28 -12.91
C THR A 298 -22.48 -2.41 -12.08
N TYR A 299 -23.72 -2.19 -12.54
CA TYR A 299 -24.68 -1.39 -11.78
C TYR A 299 -25.04 -1.99 -10.43
N LEU A 300 -25.18 -3.32 -10.34
CA LEU A 300 -25.42 -4.01 -9.06
C LEU A 300 -24.24 -3.84 -8.10
N ILE A 301 -23.01 -3.99 -8.59
CA ILE A 301 -21.80 -3.82 -7.81
C ILE A 301 -21.66 -2.36 -7.35
N VAL A 302 -21.87 -1.38 -8.23
CA VAL A 302 -21.86 0.05 -7.89
C VAL A 302 -22.90 0.35 -6.81
N GLY A 303 -24.14 -0.16 -6.96
CA GLY A 303 -25.19 0.00 -5.95
C GLY A 303 -24.80 -0.58 -4.59
N TYR A 304 -24.26 -1.80 -4.57
CA TYR A 304 -23.76 -2.46 -3.36
C TYR A 304 -22.66 -1.62 -2.67
N LEU A 305 -21.66 -1.19 -3.43
CA LEU A 305 -20.54 -0.39 -2.92
C LEU A 305 -21.01 0.97 -2.38
N LEU A 306 -21.93 1.64 -3.08
CA LEU A 306 -22.51 2.91 -2.63
C LEU A 306 -23.25 2.73 -1.31
N VAL A 307 -24.07 1.69 -1.16
CA VAL A 307 -24.78 1.40 0.08
C VAL A 307 -23.80 1.19 1.25
N ILE A 308 -22.70 0.48 1.03
CA ILE A 308 -21.67 0.28 2.06
C ILE A 308 -20.98 1.59 2.41
N HIS A 309 -20.55 2.38 1.43
CA HIS A 309 -19.93 3.68 1.67
C HIS A 309 -20.86 4.61 2.45
N VAL A 310 -22.14 4.66 2.09
CA VAL A 310 -23.16 5.44 2.83
C VAL A 310 -23.30 4.95 4.27
N LYS A 311 -23.32 3.63 4.51
CA LYS A 311 -23.36 3.07 5.88
C LYS A 311 -22.11 3.48 6.69
N ILE A 312 -20.93 3.34 6.11
CA ILE A 312 -19.65 3.72 6.74
C ILE A 312 -19.62 5.22 7.04
N PHE A 313 -20.06 6.06 6.10
CA PHE A 313 -20.07 7.52 6.25
C PHE A 313 -21.08 7.96 7.32
N LYS A 314 -22.31 7.43 7.29
CA LYS A 314 -23.34 7.69 8.30
C LYS A 314 -22.87 7.30 9.70
N GLN A 315 -22.14 6.18 9.81
CA GLN A 315 -21.55 5.76 11.07
C GLN A 315 -20.45 6.71 11.54
N SER A 316 -19.61 7.20 10.63
CA SER A 316 -18.54 8.15 10.95
C SER A 316 -19.11 9.48 11.46
N TYR A 317 -20.19 9.98 10.85
CA TYR A 317 -20.89 11.17 11.32
C TYR A 317 -21.49 11.02 12.73
N LYS A 318 -22.05 9.84 13.05
CA LYS A 318 -22.57 9.54 14.39
C LYS A 318 -21.48 9.59 15.47
N ASP A 319 -20.28 9.12 15.15
CA ASP A 319 -19.17 9.09 16.10
C ASP A 319 -18.62 10.53 16.33
N VAL A 320 -18.52 11.36 15.27
CA VAL A 320 -18.16 12.80 15.38
C VAL A 320 -19.18 13.60 16.21
N ASN A 321 -20.49 13.38 15.99
CA ASN A 321 -21.52 14.04 16.78
C ASN A 321 -21.50 13.64 18.25
N LYS A 322 -20.98 12.47 18.59
CA LYS A 322 -20.83 12.04 19.98
C LYS A 322 -19.72 12.82 20.68
N GLU A 323 -18.59 13.03 20.01
CA GLU A 323 -17.50 13.89 20.48
C GLU A 323 -17.91 15.37 20.58
N LEU A 324 -18.70 15.88 19.63
CA LEU A 324 -19.25 17.24 19.68
C LEU A 324 -20.38 17.41 20.71
N GLY A 325 -21.12 16.36 21.03
CA GLY A 325 -22.13 16.37 22.10
C GLY A 325 -21.51 16.34 23.50
N GLU A 326 -20.25 15.91 23.62
CA GLU A 326 -19.44 15.95 24.84
C GLU A 326 -18.62 17.26 24.98
N PHE A 327 -18.68 18.15 23.98
CA PHE A 327 -18.03 19.47 24.04
C PHE A 327 -18.75 20.36 25.05
N GLN A 328 -18.26 20.38 26.30
CA GLN A 328 -18.73 21.33 27.29
C GLN A 328 -18.14 22.73 26.96
N PRO A 329 -18.95 23.79 26.91
CA PRO A 329 -18.50 25.13 26.53
C PRO A 329 -17.48 25.78 27.49
N ASN A 330 -17.03 25.09 28.55
CA ASN A 330 -16.11 25.62 29.56
C ASN A 330 -14.62 25.39 29.25
N ASP A 331 -14.27 24.64 28.20
CA ASP A 331 -12.86 24.39 27.82
C ASP A 331 -12.21 25.50 26.97
N ILE A 332 -12.88 26.66 26.86
CA ILE A 332 -12.31 27.89 26.30
C ILE A 332 -12.19 28.91 27.43
N ARG A 333 -11.12 28.82 28.22
CA ARG A 333 -10.59 29.94 29.01
C ARG A 333 -9.08 29.99 28.90
#